data_AF-A0A7C5CNI3-F1
#
_entry.id   AF-A0A7C5CNI3-F1
#
_cell.length_a   1.000
_cell.length_b   1.000
_cell.length_c   1.000
_cell.angle_alpha   90.00
_cell.angle_beta   90.00
_cell.angle_gamma   90.00
#
_symmetry.space_group_name_H-M   'P 1'
#
loop_
_entity.id
_entity.type
_entity.pdbx_description
1 polymer ?
#
loop_
_entity_poly.entity_id
_entity_poly.type
_entity_poly.pdbx_seq_one_letter_code
_entity_poly.pdbx_strand_id
1 'polypeptide(L)'
;MLSANDEGALFSSLLRAARELGFEYCAYGMRIPVPLSNPRTHLVNNYPPAWQERYHSQGYLKIDPTVRHGVRSLEPLLWSDTLFAGAPQMWHEARGAGLRFGWAQAARDPRGIGGMLTLARSH
;
A
#
# COMPACT_ATOMS: atom_id res chain seq x y z
N MET A 1 12.46 -6.93 -18.20
CA MET A 1 11.89 -5.66 -17.74
C MET A 1 10.41 -5.75 -18.07
N LEU A 2 9.49 -5.76 -17.10
CA LEU A 2 8.06 -5.77 -17.40
C LEU A 2 7.73 -4.49 -18.18
N SER A 3 7.03 -4.61 -19.31
CA SER A 3 6.57 -3.43 -20.06
C SER A 3 5.45 -2.72 -19.30
N ALA A 4 5.18 -1.45 -19.60
CA ALA A 4 4.08 -0.71 -18.97
C ALA A 4 2.71 -1.40 -19.18
N ASN A 5 2.53 -2.12 -20.30
CA ASN A 5 1.34 -2.93 -20.54
C ASN A 5 1.25 -4.13 -19.58
N ASP A 6 2.37 -4.76 -19.25
CA ASP A 6 2.40 -5.90 -18.33
C ASP A 6 2.10 -5.47 -16.89
N GLU A 7 2.56 -4.28 -16.48
CA GLU A 7 2.28 -3.72 -15.16
C GLU A 7 0.78 -3.40 -14.98
N GLY A 8 0.16 -2.75 -15.97
CA GLY A 8 -1.27 -2.45 -15.93
C GLY A 8 -2.15 -3.70 -15.95
N ALA A 9 -1.78 -4.72 -16.73
CA ALA A 9 -2.49 -6.00 -16.78
C ALA A 9 -2.36 -6.78 -15.46
N LEU A 10 -1.17 -6.76 -14.84
CA LEU A 10 -0.94 -7.38 -13.54
C LEU A 10 -1.77 -6.70 -12.45
N PHE A 11 -1.74 -5.37 -12.38
CA PHE A 11 -2.52 -4.63 -11.39
C PHE A 11 -4.02 -4.85 -11.58
N SER A 12 -4.51 -4.88 -12.82
CA SER A 12 -5.92 -5.20 -13.12
C SER A 12 -6.31 -6.59 -12.61
N SER A 13 -5.42 -7.57 -12.74
CA SER A 13 -5.65 -8.93 -12.21
C SER A 13 -5.70 -8.95 -10.68
N LEU A 14 -4.79 -8.23 -10.01
CA LEU A 14 -4.80 -8.07 -8.56
C LEU A 14 -6.08 -7.40 -8.06
N LEU A 15 -6.49 -6.31 -8.72
CA LEU A 15 -7.72 -5.59 -8.37
C LEU A 15 -8.97 -6.46 -8.55
N ARG A 16 -9.01 -7.30 -9.61
CA ARG A 16 -10.10 -8.26 -9.79
C ARG A 16 -10.15 -9.28 -8.65
N ALA A 17 -9.01 -9.88 -8.29
CA ALA A 17 -8.94 -10.82 -7.18
C ALA A 17 -9.32 -10.16 -5.84
N ALA A 18 -8.90 -8.91 -5.61
CA ALA A 18 -9.30 -8.14 -4.42
C ALA A 18 -10.82 -7.97 -4.34
N ARG A 19 -11.48 -7.66 -5.47
CA ARG A 19 -12.94 -7.53 -5.55
C ARG A 19 -13.66 -8.85 -5.31
N GLU A 20 -13.15 -9.96 -5.82
CA GLU A 20 -13.67 -11.30 -5.55
C GLU A 20 -13.61 -11.66 -4.06
N LEU A 21 -12.64 -11.10 -3.33
CA LEU A 21 -12.50 -11.21 -1.87
C LEU A 21 -13.31 -10.16 -1.08
N GLY A 22 -14.09 -9.31 -1.76
CA GLY A 22 -14.92 -8.28 -1.12
C GLY A 22 -14.17 -7.01 -0.72
N PHE A 23 -13.02 -6.73 -1.34
CA PHE A 23 -12.31 -5.46 -1.18
C PHE A 23 -12.60 -4.50 -2.34
N GLU A 24 -12.77 -3.23 -2.01
CA GLU A 24 -13.05 -2.16 -2.98
C GLU A 24 -11.75 -1.59 -3.55
N TYR A 25 -10.71 -1.59 -2.71
CA TYR A 25 -9.45 -0.95 -2.99
C TYR A 25 -8.28 -1.93 -2.89
N CYS A 26 -7.30 -1.71 -3.75
CA CYS A 26 -6.06 -2.44 -3.86
C CYS A 26 -4.92 -1.45 -4.11
N ALA A 27 -3.83 -1.61 -3.38
CA ALA A 27 -2.56 -0.93 -3.62
C ALA A 27 -1.44 -1.94 -3.63
N TYR A 28 -0.48 -1.73 -4.52
CA TYR A 28 0.77 -2.47 -4.55
C TYR A 28 1.94 -1.49 -4.55
N GLY A 29 2.73 -1.55 -3.48
CA GLY A 29 3.96 -0.79 -3.31
C GLY A 29 5.18 -1.68 -3.53
N MET A 30 6.15 -1.22 -4.29
CA MET A 30 7.44 -1.88 -4.48
C MET A 30 8.57 -0.94 -4.11
N ARG A 31 9.48 -1.40 -3.26
CA ARG A 31 10.69 -0.68 -2.89
C ARG A 31 11.89 -1.33 -3.56
N ILE A 32 12.55 -0.55 -4.41
CA ILE A 32 13.78 -0.92 -5.08
C ILE A 32 14.95 -0.39 -4.24
N PRO A 33 15.86 -1.25 -3.74
CA PRO A 33 16.89 -0.85 -2.79
C PRO A 33 18.01 0.01 -3.39
N VAL A 34 18.00 0.24 -4.70
CA VAL A 34 19.04 0.99 -5.42
C VAL A 34 18.50 2.30 -6.02
N PRO A 35 19.28 3.41 -5.97
CA PRO A 35 20.54 3.57 -5.23
C PRO A 35 20.33 3.56 -3.71
N LEU A 36 21.30 3.05 -2.95
CA LEU A 36 21.17 2.85 -1.49
C LEU A 36 20.88 4.15 -0.73
N SER A 37 21.37 5.28 -1.25
CA SER A 37 21.14 6.62 -0.70
C SER A 37 19.73 7.14 -0.89
N ASN A 38 19.00 6.65 -1.91
CA ASN A 38 17.63 7.05 -2.20
C ASN A 38 16.84 5.90 -2.87
N PRO A 39 16.47 4.88 -2.09
CA PRO A 39 15.73 3.74 -2.62
C PRO A 39 14.38 4.20 -3.19
N ARG A 40 14.11 3.79 -4.43
CA ARG A 40 12.90 4.20 -5.15
C ARG A 40 11.70 3.40 -4.67
N THR A 41 10.57 4.09 -4.53
CA THR A 41 9.28 3.44 -4.23
C THR A 41 8.35 3.64 -5.40
N HIS A 42 7.85 2.55 -5.95
CA HIS A 42 6.78 2.54 -6.93
C HIS A 42 5.48 2.17 -6.22
N LEU A 43 4.41 2.91 -6.46
CA LEU A 43 3.10 2.68 -5.86
C LEU A 43 2.03 2.74 -6.95
N VAL A 44 1.29 1.65 -7.12
CA VAL A 44 0.11 1.58 -7.99
C VAL A 44 -1.09 1.25 -7.14
N ASN A 45 -2.20 1.98 -7.30
CA ASN A 45 -3.39 1.79 -6.50
C ASN A 45 -4.65 2.32 -7.21
N ASN A 46 -5.83 1.90 -6.76
CA ASN A 46 -7.13 2.43 -7.23
C ASN A 46 -7.83 3.29 -6.15
N TYR A 47 -7.08 3.88 -5.21
CA TYR A 47 -7.68 4.76 -4.20
C TYR A 47 -8.29 6.02 -4.83
N PRO A 48 -9.23 6.70 -4.15
CA PRO A 48 -9.76 7.97 -4.64
C PRO A 48 -8.62 8.95 -4.98
N PRO A 49 -8.63 9.61 -6.16
CA PRO A 49 -7.52 10.49 -6.57
C PRO A 49 -7.17 11.57 -5.55
N ALA A 50 -8.18 12.17 -4.92
CA ALA A 50 -7.99 13.17 -3.85
C ALA A 50 -7.21 12.60 -2.65
N TRP A 51 -7.43 11.33 -2.30
CA TRP A 51 -6.67 10.67 -1.25
C TRP A 51 -5.23 10.40 -1.68
N GLN A 52 -5.00 10.00 -2.93
CA GLN A 52 -3.63 9.77 -3.44
C GLN A 52 -2.81 11.06 -3.38
N GLU A 53 -3.39 12.18 -3.81
CA GLU A 53 -2.75 13.50 -3.74
C GLU A 53 -2.51 13.95 -2.29
N ARG A 54 -3.50 13.74 -1.41
CA ARG A 54 -3.37 14.05 0.02
C ARG A 54 -2.25 13.24 0.68
N TYR A 55 -2.21 11.93 0.43
CA TYR A 55 -1.19 11.02 0.94
C TYR A 55 0.22 11.46 0.51
N HIS A 56 0.37 11.84 -0.76
CA HIS A 56 1.64 12.32 -1.30
C HIS A 56 2.04 13.67 -0.70
N SER A 57 1.14 14.67 -0.75
CA SER A 57 1.42 16.04 -0.28
C SER A 57 1.75 16.13 1.21
N GLN A 58 1.12 15.29 2.04
CA GLN A 58 1.43 15.22 3.48
C GLN A 58 2.64 14.35 3.80
N GLY A 59 3.24 13.69 2.80
CA GLY A 59 4.39 12.80 3.00
C GLY A 59 4.06 11.56 3.84
N TYR A 60 2.82 11.07 3.79
CA TYR A 60 2.34 9.98 4.64
C TYR A 60 3.10 8.67 4.43
N LEU A 61 3.71 8.46 3.27
CA LEU A 61 4.63 7.34 3.03
C LEU A 61 5.71 7.18 4.13
N LYS A 62 6.19 8.29 4.70
CA LYS A 62 7.26 8.28 5.72
C LYS A 62 6.79 7.84 7.10
N ILE A 63 5.51 8.03 7.40
CA ILE A 63 4.91 7.76 8.72
C ILE A 63 3.91 6.60 8.69
N ASP A 64 3.58 6.08 7.51
CA ASP A 64 2.63 4.99 7.31
C ASP A 64 3.07 3.75 8.11
N PRO A 65 2.29 3.34 9.13
CA PRO A 65 2.66 2.23 9.98
C PRO A 65 2.65 0.90 9.22
N THR A 66 1.86 0.77 8.14
CA THR A 66 1.81 -0.43 7.29
C THR A 66 3.11 -0.57 6.50
N VAL A 67 3.61 0.53 5.93
CA VAL A 67 4.89 0.57 5.21
C VAL A 67 6.04 0.26 6.17
N ARG A 68 6.03 0.87 7.36
CA ARG A 68 7.04 0.59 8.39
C ARG A 68 7.05 -0.87 8.82
N HIS A 69 5.87 -1.49 8.97
CA HIS A 69 5.73 -2.91 9.26
C HIS A 69 6.30 -3.78 8.13
N GLY A 70 5.92 -3.55 6.87
CA GLY A 70 6.40 -4.35 5.74
C GLY A 70 7.92 -4.29 5.51
N VAL A 71 8.55 -3.18 5.92
CA VAL A 71 10.02 -3.05 5.93
C VAL A 71 10.68 -3.90 7.02
N ARG A 72 9.98 -4.22 8.12
CA ARG A 72 10.53 -4.93 9.28
C ARG A 72 10.07 -6.40 9.40
N SER A 73 8.88 -6.72 8.91
CA SER A 73 8.26 -8.04 9.01
C SER A 73 7.60 -8.43 7.69
N LEU A 74 7.45 -9.75 7.47
CA LEU A 74 6.66 -10.34 6.39
C LEU A 74 5.31 -10.87 6.89
N GLU A 75 5.00 -10.71 8.16
CA GLU A 75 3.72 -11.15 8.71
C GLU A 75 2.58 -10.27 8.18
N PRO A 76 1.41 -10.86 7.90
CA PRO A 76 0.21 -10.11 7.55
C PRO A 76 -0.16 -9.12 8.66
N LEU A 77 -0.71 -7.98 8.26
CA LEU A 77 -1.09 -6.90 9.16
C LEU A 77 -2.54 -6.47 8.90
N LEU A 78 -3.35 -6.47 9.95
CA LEU A 78 -4.68 -5.87 9.92
C LEU A 78 -4.64 -4.43 10.41
N TRP A 79 -5.40 -3.56 9.73
CA TRP A 79 -5.56 -2.17 10.14
C TRP A 79 -6.39 -2.07 11.41
N SER A 80 -5.95 -1.24 12.34
CA SER A 80 -6.62 -1.00 13.63
C SER A 80 -6.26 0.36 14.18
N ASP A 81 -7.08 0.89 15.09
CA ASP A 81 -6.78 2.17 15.74
C ASP A 81 -5.43 2.12 16.49
N THR A 82 -5.07 0.97 17.09
CA THR A 82 -3.78 0.78 17.75
C THR A 82 -2.61 0.86 16.78
N LEU A 83 -2.73 0.25 15.59
CA LEU A 83 -1.68 0.32 14.56
C LEU A 83 -1.40 1.77 14.15
N PHE A 84 -2.46 2.56 14.01
CA PHE A 84 -2.40 3.94 13.56
C PHE A 84 -2.28 4.98 14.69
N ALA A 85 -2.09 4.55 15.94
CA ALA A 85 -1.97 5.46 17.09
C ALA A 85 -0.84 6.49 16.93
N GLY A 86 0.24 6.15 16.20
CA GLY A 86 1.35 7.06 15.89
C GLY A 86 1.13 7.97 14.67
N ALA A 87 0.01 7.82 13.95
CA ALA A 87 -0.36 8.60 12.78
C ALA A 87 -1.89 8.87 12.73
N PRO A 88 -2.49 9.46 13.79
CA PRO A 88 -3.94 9.55 13.93
C PRO A 88 -4.61 10.41 12.85
N GLN A 89 -3.93 11.48 12.38
CA GLN A 89 -4.45 12.33 11.31
C GLN A 89 -4.56 11.57 9.99
N MET A 90 -3.49 10.87 9.60
CA MET A 90 -3.50 10.02 8.40
C MET A 90 -4.64 9.00 8.46
N TRP A 91 -4.85 8.39 9.63
CA TRP A 91 -5.91 7.41 9.82
C TRP A 91 -7.31 8.01 9.68
N HIS A 92 -7.53 9.17 10.28
CA HIS A 92 -8.80 9.89 10.14
C HIS A 92 -9.09 10.21 8.67
N GLU A 93 -8.11 10.77 7.95
CA GLU A 93 -8.28 11.14 6.55
C GLU A 93 -8.47 9.91 5.64
N ALA A 94 -7.74 8.81 5.88
CA ALA A 94 -7.92 7.55 5.16
C ALA A 94 -9.36 7.01 5.32
N ARG A 95 -9.89 7.00 6.55
CA ARG A 95 -11.28 6.58 6.82
C ARG A 95 -12.31 7.50 6.17
N GLY A 96 -12.02 8.80 6.09
CA GLY A 96 -12.81 9.79 5.36
C GLY A 96 -12.83 9.52 3.85
N ALA A 97 -11.75 8.97 3.30
CA ALA A 97 -11.66 8.54 1.91
C ALA A 97 -12.24 7.13 1.63
N GLY A 98 -12.87 6.48 2.61
CA GLY A 98 -13.45 5.13 2.47
C GLY A 98 -12.49 3.97 2.78
N LEU A 99 -11.23 4.26 3.13
CA LEU A 99 -10.22 3.26 3.49
C LEU A 99 -10.31 2.94 4.98
N ARG A 100 -11.34 2.18 5.36
CA ARG A 100 -11.74 2.00 6.77
C ARG A 100 -11.27 0.70 7.38
N PHE A 101 -11.31 -0.36 6.59
CA PHE A 101 -10.79 -1.68 6.95
C PHE A 101 -9.74 -2.05 5.95
N GLY A 102 -8.65 -2.65 6.41
CA GLY A 102 -7.60 -3.06 5.49
C GLY A 102 -6.71 -4.15 6.04
N TRP A 103 -6.04 -4.79 5.09
CA TRP A 103 -5.09 -5.87 5.29
C TRP A 103 -3.87 -5.59 4.41
N ALA A 104 -2.68 -5.70 4.98
CA ALA A 104 -1.43 -5.51 4.28
C ALA A 104 -0.55 -6.75 4.42
N GLN A 105 0.08 -7.15 3.31
CA GLN A 105 0.98 -8.29 3.24
C GLN A 105 2.26 -7.89 2.51
N ALA A 106 3.39 -8.01 3.20
CA ALA A 106 4.69 -7.83 2.60
C ALA A 106 5.21 -9.12 1.98
N ALA A 107 5.97 -8.99 0.91
CA ALA A 107 6.72 -10.06 0.26
C ALA A 107 8.12 -9.54 -0.08
N ARG A 108 9.11 -10.44 -0.10
CA ARG A 108 10.46 -10.11 -0.56
C ARG A 108 10.93 -11.16 -1.53
N ASP A 109 11.60 -10.73 -2.59
CA ASP A 109 12.32 -11.64 -3.46
C ASP A 109 13.74 -11.92 -2.91
N PRO A 110 14.43 -12.97 -3.40
CA PRO A 110 15.81 -13.28 -2.99
C PRO A 110 16.84 -12.18 -3.28
N ARG A 111 16.51 -11.20 -4.13
CA ARG A 111 17.36 -10.05 -4.45
C ARG A 111 17.11 -8.87 -3.50
N GLY A 112 16.26 -9.05 -2.50
CA GLY A 112 15.93 -8.03 -1.51
C GLY A 112 14.93 -6.99 -2.00
N ILE A 113 14.29 -7.19 -3.16
CA ILE A 113 13.21 -6.33 -3.62
C ILE A 113 11.99 -6.60 -2.74
N GLY A 114 11.54 -5.57 -2.03
CA GLY A 114 10.37 -5.64 -1.16
C GLY A 114 9.12 -5.17 -1.87
N GLY A 115 8.07 -5.98 -1.84
CA GLY A 115 6.72 -5.62 -2.26
C GLY A 115 5.77 -5.60 -1.07
N MET A 116 4.71 -4.80 -1.15
CA MET A 116 3.63 -4.77 -0.19
C MET A 116 2.29 -4.66 -0.93
N LEU A 117 1.45 -5.67 -0.76
CA LEU A 117 0.06 -5.66 -1.20
C LEU A 117 -0.79 -5.14 -0.06
N THR A 118 -1.67 -4.19 -0.34
CA THR A 118 -2.63 -3.65 0.62
C THR A 118 -4.02 -3.67 0.02
N LEU A 119 -4.96 -4.31 0.71
CA LEU A 119 -6.37 -4.37 0.34
C LEU A 119 -7.18 -3.56 1.36
N ALA A 120 -8.16 -2.80 0.89
CA ALA A 120 -9.01 -2.00 1.76
C ALA A 120 -10.46 -1.92 1.29
N ARG A 121 -11.37 -1.62 2.22
CA ARG A 121 -12.80 -1.46 1.97
C ARG A 121 -13.46 -0.53 2.99
N SER A 122 -14.66 -0.07 2.66
CA SER A 122 -15.44 0.89 3.44
C SER A 122 -16.31 0.27 4.54
N HIS A 123 -16.62 -1.03 4.46
CA HIS A 123 -17.53 -1.76 5.35
C HIS A 123 -17.06 -3.20 5.62
#